data_AF-A0A7T1HT67-F1
#
_entry.id   AF-A0A7T1HT67-F1
#
_cell.length_a   1.000
_cell.length_b   1.000
_cell.length_c   1.000
_cell.angle_alpha   90.00
_cell.angle_beta   90.00
_cell.angle_gamma   90.00
#
_symmetry.space_group_name_H-M   'P 1'
#
loop_
_entity.id
_entity.type
_entity.pdbx_description
1 polymer ?
#
loop_
_entity_poly.entity_id
_entity_poly.type
_entity_poly.pdbx_seq_one_letter_code
_entity_poly.pdbx_strand_id
1 'polypeptide(L)'
;MFDTSKRITRRRSSAGPRPPVRPQRPREGFTGPRSGGLRPTFLALRDHGKVYVADLPRLSDGQLAHVAKEAQEVLESLRRRLEELEGQVSLSEAEQDTRIRASTKRDVTERFIGAIQEEQELRRSNPALRAAAGESLARAFLEVARHRLPGATFDSLLQEALAACGPDGSEESTQSEAPVSVGSPAPLLRRLDGPVVVAAAEERPRALPVVLTPAPEPAEAIG
;
A
#
# COMPACT_ATOMS: atom_id res chain seq x y z
N MET A 1 72.64 -35.03 -0.63
CA MET A 1 72.80 -33.57 -0.68
C MET A 1 71.66 -33.00 -1.51
N PHE A 2 70.83 -32.16 -0.88
CA PHE A 2 69.77 -31.25 -1.41
C PHE A 2 68.54 -31.91 -2.07
N ASP A 3 67.39 -31.98 -1.37
CA ASP A 3 66.28 -30.99 -1.29
C ASP A 3 65.50 -30.84 -2.63
N THR A 4 64.18 -30.79 -2.74
CA THR A 4 63.10 -30.40 -1.80
C THR A 4 61.76 -30.87 -2.41
N SER A 5 60.80 -31.22 -1.55
CA SER A 5 59.36 -30.89 -1.65
C SER A 5 58.65 -30.95 -3.01
N LYS A 6 57.98 -32.08 -3.30
CA LYS A 6 56.71 -32.05 -4.04
C LYS A 6 55.56 -32.52 -3.15
N ARG A 7 55.03 -31.53 -2.42
CA ARG A 7 53.78 -31.56 -1.67
C ARG A 7 52.69 -32.26 -2.49
N ILE A 8 52.28 -33.45 -2.04
CA ILE A 8 51.03 -34.11 -2.46
C ILE A 8 49.87 -33.17 -2.11
N THR A 9 49.33 -32.47 -3.10
CA THR A 9 48.00 -31.88 -3.01
C THR A 9 47.02 -32.93 -3.53
N ARG A 10 46.52 -33.72 -2.57
CA ARG A 10 45.42 -34.67 -2.76
C ARG A 10 44.27 -33.94 -3.46
N ARG A 11 43.90 -34.43 -4.65
CA ARG A 11 42.66 -34.12 -5.39
C ARG A 11 41.50 -33.88 -4.40
N ARG A 12 41.05 -32.63 -4.25
CA ARG A 12 39.68 -32.33 -3.85
C ARG A 12 38.90 -32.02 -5.12
N SER A 13 38.35 -33.06 -5.73
CA SER A 13 37.26 -32.92 -6.70
C SER A 13 36.02 -32.49 -5.93
N SER A 14 35.91 -31.21 -5.61
CA SER A 14 34.71 -30.61 -4.98
C SER A 14 34.31 -29.33 -5.68
N ALA A 15 34.51 -29.26 -7.00
CA ALA A 15 33.86 -28.24 -7.82
C ALA A 15 32.57 -28.87 -8.36
N GLY A 16 31.43 -28.51 -7.77
CA GLY A 16 30.13 -28.75 -8.38
C GLY A 16 30.03 -28.07 -9.75
N PRO A 17 29.02 -28.41 -10.57
CA PRO A 17 28.87 -27.85 -11.91
C PRO A 17 28.90 -26.32 -11.85
N ARG A 18 29.81 -25.70 -12.61
CA ARG A 18 29.86 -24.23 -12.74
C ARG A 18 28.52 -23.75 -13.31
N PRO A 19 27.84 -22.78 -12.68
CA PRO A 19 26.61 -22.25 -13.23
C PRO A 19 26.90 -21.59 -14.60
N PRO A 20 25.96 -21.65 -15.56
CA PRO A 20 26.16 -21.07 -16.88
C PRO A 20 26.36 -19.56 -16.76
N VAL A 21 27.49 -19.08 -17.30
CA VAL A 21 27.78 -17.65 -17.42
C VAL A 21 26.76 -17.06 -18.41
N ARG A 22 25.80 -16.26 -17.92
CA ARG A 22 24.92 -15.50 -18.81
C ARG A 22 25.80 -14.57 -19.66
N PRO A 23 25.58 -14.49 -20.99
CA PRO A 23 26.27 -13.52 -21.81
C PRO A 23 25.98 -12.11 -21.29
N GLN A 24 27.04 -11.43 -20.83
CA GLN A 24 26.98 -10.00 -20.55
C GLN A 24 26.71 -9.32 -21.88
N ARG A 25 25.50 -8.78 -22.05
CA ARG A 25 25.25 -7.84 -23.14
C ARG A 25 26.27 -6.70 -23.03
N PRO A 26 26.83 -6.22 -24.16
CA PRO A 26 27.73 -5.08 -24.16
C PRO A 26 27.11 -3.92 -23.38
N ARG A 27 27.83 -3.46 -22.36
CA ARG A 27 27.44 -2.38 -21.48
C ARG A 27 27.69 -1.09 -22.24
N GLU A 28 26.68 -0.60 -22.95
CA GLU A 28 26.68 0.80 -23.41
C GLU A 28 26.80 1.70 -22.19
N GLY A 29 27.78 2.60 -22.25
CA GLY A 29 28.36 3.29 -21.10
C GLY A 29 27.33 4.07 -20.31
N PHE A 30 27.15 3.68 -19.04
CA PHE A 30 26.53 4.53 -18.04
C PHE A 30 27.43 4.57 -16.80
N THR A 31 28.17 5.66 -16.69
CA THR A 31 28.89 6.05 -15.48
C THR A 31 27.89 6.74 -14.55
N GLY A 32 27.24 5.95 -13.70
CA GLY A 32 26.43 6.41 -12.58
C GLY A 32 26.62 5.45 -11.40
N PRO A 33 26.60 5.94 -10.14
CA PRO A 33 26.99 5.15 -8.99
C PRO A 33 26.14 3.89 -8.89
N ARG A 34 26.83 2.76 -8.80
CA ARG A 34 26.28 1.41 -8.68
C ARG A 34 25.62 1.26 -7.30
N SER A 35 24.43 1.80 -7.12
CA SER A 35 23.53 1.39 -6.04
C SER A 35 22.71 0.21 -6.57
N GLY A 36 22.90 -0.97 -6.00
CA GLY A 36 22.23 -2.19 -6.43
C GLY A 36 20.71 -2.08 -6.28
N GLY A 37 19.97 -2.33 -7.37
CA GLY A 37 18.63 -2.94 -7.30
C GLY A 37 17.43 -2.08 -7.66
N LEU A 38 17.54 -0.76 -7.79
CA LEU A 38 16.38 0.08 -8.11
C LEU A 38 16.52 0.69 -9.50
N ARG A 39 15.62 0.30 -10.41
CA ARG A 39 15.48 0.99 -11.69
C ARG A 39 15.12 2.46 -11.39
N PRO A 40 15.77 3.42 -12.04
CA PRO A 40 15.40 4.82 -11.90
C PRO A 40 13.92 4.98 -12.27
N THR A 41 13.16 5.66 -11.42
CA THR A 41 11.75 6.03 -11.61
C THR A 41 11.59 7.26 -12.49
N PHE A 42 12.66 7.69 -13.16
CA PHE A 42 12.68 8.85 -14.02
C PHE A 42 13.44 8.57 -15.32
N LEU A 43 12.92 9.12 -16.40
CA LEU A 43 13.59 9.29 -17.68
C LEU A 43 14.34 10.62 -17.67
N ALA A 44 15.64 10.60 -17.94
CA ALA A 44 16.42 11.81 -18.18
C ALA A 44 16.39 12.12 -19.68
N LEU A 45 15.56 13.05 -20.10
CA LEU A 45 15.44 13.49 -21.49
C LEU A 45 16.38 14.67 -21.75
N ARG A 46 17.05 14.66 -22.91
CA ARG A 46 18.06 15.66 -23.30
C ARG A 46 17.54 17.10 -23.20
N ASP A 47 16.30 17.33 -23.61
CA ASP A 47 15.72 18.68 -23.68
C ASP A 47 14.71 18.98 -22.55
N HIS A 48 14.38 17.98 -21.73
CA HIS A 48 13.30 18.07 -20.73
C HIS A 48 13.75 17.73 -19.30
N GLY A 49 15.01 17.32 -19.13
CA GLY A 49 15.57 16.91 -17.84
C GLY A 49 14.91 15.63 -17.30
N LYS A 50 14.83 15.49 -15.97
CA LYS A 50 14.19 14.33 -15.34
C LYS A 50 12.66 14.40 -15.49
N VAL A 51 12.05 13.36 -16.03
CA VAL A 51 10.60 13.13 -16.12
C VAL A 51 10.30 11.83 -15.39
N TYR A 52 9.45 11.87 -14.37
CA TYR A 52 9.14 10.69 -13.57
C TYR A 52 8.19 9.77 -14.32
N VAL A 53 8.65 8.54 -14.57
CA VAL A 53 7.90 7.44 -15.19
C VAL A 53 8.27 6.19 -14.41
N ALA A 54 7.32 5.69 -13.63
CA ALA A 54 7.55 4.57 -12.74
C ALA A 54 6.46 3.51 -12.92
N ASP A 55 6.86 2.25 -12.84
CA ASP A 55 5.94 1.13 -12.67
C ASP A 55 5.42 1.16 -11.22
N LEU A 56 4.45 2.03 -10.93
CA LEU A 56 3.92 2.27 -9.57
C LEU A 56 3.56 0.98 -8.80
N PRO A 57 2.93 -0.04 -9.42
CA PRO A 57 2.57 -1.28 -8.71
C PRO A 57 3.77 -2.07 -8.18
N ARG A 58 4.97 -1.84 -8.72
CA ARG A 58 6.19 -2.55 -8.33
C ARG A 58 6.97 -1.86 -7.21
N LEU A 59 6.60 -0.63 -6.87
CA LEU A 59 7.24 0.14 -5.81
C LEU A 59 6.63 -0.22 -4.45
N SER A 60 7.44 -0.22 -3.40
CA SER A 60 6.93 -0.32 -2.03
C SER A 60 6.27 0.98 -1.57
N ASP A 61 5.48 0.95 -0.50
CA ASP A 61 4.79 2.15 0.01
C ASP A 61 5.77 3.26 0.42
N GLY A 62 6.91 2.89 1.02
CA GLY A 62 7.97 3.84 1.33
C GLY A 62 8.61 4.46 0.09
N GLN A 63 8.75 3.70 -1.00
CA GLN A 63 9.24 4.21 -2.27
C GLN A 63 8.21 5.12 -2.96
N LEU A 64 6.92 4.74 -2.93
CA LEU A 64 5.84 5.59 -3.42
C LEU A 64 5.80 6.92 -2.68
N ALA A 65 5.97 6.92 -1.35
CA ALA A 65 6.04 8.15 -0.55
C ALA A 65 7.25 9.01 -0.93
N HIS A 66 8.42 8.41 -1.13
CA HIS A 66 9.63 9.13 -1.53
C HIS A 66 9.48 9.77 -2.92
N VAL A 67 8.99 9.00 -3.89
CA VAL A 67 8.79 9.48 -5.26
C VAL A 67 7.68 10.54 -5.32
N ALA A 68 6.63 10.42 -4.50
CA ALA A 68 5.61 11.45 -4.37
C ALA A 68 6.21 12.78 -3.90
N LYS A 69 7.08 12.73 -2.87
CA LYS A 69 7.76 13.92 -2.35
C LYS A 69 8.64 14.57 -3.41
N GLU A 70 9.47 13.78 -4.11
CA GLU A 70 10.31 14.32 -5.20
C GLU A 70 9.46 14.95 -6.31
N ALA A 71 8.34 14.31 -6.69
CA ALA A 71 7.44 14.84 -7.70
C ALA A 71 6.77 16.15 -7.26
N GLN A 72 6.45 16.31 -5.97
CA GLN A 72 5.94 17.56 -5.39
C GLN A 72 6.98 18.67 -5.46
N GLU A 73 8.23 18.40 -5.06
CA GLU A 73 9.33 19.37 -5.15
C GLU A 73 9.56 19.83 -6.60
N VAL A 74 9.48 18.91 -7.56
CA VAL A 74 9.58 19.23 -8.99
C VAL A 74 8.39 20.06 -9.45
N LEU A 75 7.17 19.73 -9.01
CA LEU A 75 5.96 20.48 -9.36
C LEU A 75 6.03 21.92 -8.84
N GLU A 76 6.45 22.12 -7.60
CA GLU A 76 6.66 23.45 -7.00
C GLU A 76 7.71 24.25 -7.77
N SER A 77 8.83 23.61 -8.12
CA SER A 77 9.87 24.23 -8.94
C SER A 77 9.34 24.66 -10.33
N LEU A 78 8.51 23.83 -10.97
CA LEU A 78 7.89 24.15 -12.25
C LEU A 78 6.87 25.28 -12.14
N ARG A 79 6.05 25.30 -11.09
CA ARG A 79 5.08 26.38 -10.83
C ARG A 79 5.79 27.71 -10.66
N ARG A 80 6.81 27.77 -9.79
CA ARG A 80 7.62 28.98 -9.61
C ARG A 80 8.27 29.44 -10.91
N ARG A 81 8.82 28.51 -11.70
CA ARG A 81 9.45 28.85 -12.99
C ARG A 81 8.44 29.39 -14.01
N LEU A 82 7.22 28.86 -14.02
CA LEU A 82 6.16 29.36 -14.89
C LEU A 82 5.71 30.76 -14.46
N GLU A 83 5.55 31.02 -13.16
CA GLU A 83 5.23 32.35 -12.63
C GLU A 83 6.29 33.38 -13.00
N GLU A 84 7.58 33.03 -12.90
CA GLU A 84 8.71 33.87 -13.33
C GLU A 84 8.62 34.24 -14.83
N LEU A 85 8.24 33.29 -15.68
CA LEU A 85 8.08 33.50 -17.12
C LEU A 85 6.78 34.28 -17.45
N GLU A 86 5.74 34.14 -16.64
CA GLU A 86 4.47 34.87 -16.84
C GLU A 86 4.57 36.34 -16.41
N GLY A 87 5.46 36.67 -15.47
CA GLY A 87 5.75 38.05 -15.08
C GLY A 87 6.57 38.85 -16.11
N GLN A 88 7.11 38.21 -17.15
CA GLN A 88 7.90 38.88 -18.19
C GLN A 88 6.99 39.43 -19.30
N VAL A 89 7.07 40.74 -19.54
CA VAL A 89 6.21 41.45 -20.51
C VAL A 89 6.48 41.06 -21.96
N SER A 90 7.71 40.66 -22.28
CA SER A 90 8.11 40.16 -23.58
C SER A 90 9.01 38.95 -23.41
N LEU A 91 8.57 37.82 -23.93
CA LEU A 91 9.35 36.57 -23.93
C LEU A 91 10.06 36.42 -25.27
N SER A 92 11.36 36.10 -25.23
CA SER A 92 12.08 35.61 -26.40
C SER A 92 11.51 34.27 -26.88
N GLU A 93 11.76 33.90 -28.14
CA GLU A 93 11.30 32.62 -28.71
C GLU A 93 11.77 31.43 -27.85
N ALA A 94 13.01 31.46 -27.35
CA ALA A 94 13.56 30.43 -26.46
C ALA A 94 12.83 30.35 -25.10
N GLU A 95 12.37 31.48 -24.56
CA GLU A 95 11.61 31.53 -23.32
C GLU A 95 10.16 31.08 -23.51
N GLN A 96 9.53 31.40 -24.64
CA GLN A 96 8.22 30.88 -25.02
C GLN A 96 8.25 29.36 -25.13
N ASP A 97 9.26 28.83 -25.82
CA ASP A 97 9.54 27.41 -25.92
C ASP A 97 9.72 26.74 -24.55
N THR A 98 10.46 27.40 -23.67
CA THR A 98 10.69 26.94 -22.30
C THR A 98 9.40 26.95 -21.49
N ARG A 99 8.52 27.94 -21.68
CA ARG A 99 7.19 28.00 -21.06
C ARG A 99 6.31 26.84 -21.52
N ILE A 100 6.26 26.56 -22.81
CA ILE A 100 5.47 25.42 -23.36
C ILE A 100 5.97 24.10 -22.77
N ARG A 101 7.29 23.89 -22.74
CA ARG A 101 7.90 22.69 -22.15
C ARG A 101 7.63 22.57 -20.65
N ALA A 102 7.79 23.66 -19.90
CA ALA A 102 7.55 23.68 -18.46
C ALA A 102 6.07 23.44 -18.13
N SER A 103 5.13 24.01 -18.90
CA SER A 103 3.70 23.77 -18.75
C SER A 103 3.36 22.30 -18.99
N THR A 104 3.85 21.73 -20.09
CA THR A 104 3.61 20.32 -20.40
C THR A 104 4.19 19.42 -19.31
N LYS A 105 5.38 19.74 -18.80
CA LYS A 105 6.01 19.00 -17.72
C LYS A 105 5.24 19.12 -16.40
N ARG A 106 4.69 20.30 -16.10
CA ARG A 106 3.79 20.51 -14.94
C ARG A 106 2.60 19.56 -15.03
N ASP A 107 1.90 19.56 -16.16
CA ASP A 107 0.67 18.77 -16.35
C ASP A 107 0.94 17.25 -16.31
N VAL A 108 2.10 16.81 -16.81
CA VAL A 108 2.55 15.41 -16.68
C VAL A 108 2.87 15.07 -15.21
N THR A 109 3.54 15.98 -14.50
CA THR A 109 3.90 15.77 -13.08
C THR A 109 2.65 15.73 -12.19
N GLU A 110 1.65 16.58 -12.45
CA GLU A 110 0.37 16.57 -11.73
C GLU A 110 -0.37 15.25 -11.91
N ARG A 111 -0.46 14.75 -13.15
CA ARG A 111 -1.06 13.43 -13.42
C ARG A 111 -0.28 12.29 -12.77
N PHE A 112 1.05 12.37 -12.76
CA PHE A 112 1.89 11.38 -12.10
C PHE A 112 1.67 11.33 -10.58
N ILE A 113 1.52 12.49 -9.93
CA ILE A 113 1.16 12.57 -8.51
C ILE A 113 -0.23 11.97 -8.26
N GLY A 114 -1.21 12.26 -9.12
CA GLY A 114 -2.54 11.65 -9.06
C GLY A 114 -2.47 10.12 -9.12
N ALA A 115 -1.73 9.57 -10.08
CA ALA A 115 -1.53 8.12 -10.21
C ALA A 115 -0.86 7.49 -8.97
N ILE A 116 0.06 8.19 -8.32
CA ILE A 116 0.66 7.72 -7.05
C ILE A 116 -0.39 7.68 -5.93
N GLN A 117 -1.26 8.70 -5.84
CA GLN A 117 -2.31 8.75 -4.83
C GLN A 117 -3.34 7.64 -5.03
N GLU A 118 -3.76 7.42 -6.29
CA GLU A 118 -4.66 6.32 -6.65
C GLU A 118 -4.06 4.96 -6.29
N GLU A 119 -2.79 4.70 -6.61
CA GLU A 119 -2.10 3.46 -6.23
C GLU A 119 -2.02 3.30 -4.70
N GLN A 120 -1.73 4.37 -3.96
CA GLN A 120 -1.73 4.31 -2.49
C GLN A 120 -3.12 4.00 -1.93
N GLU A 121 -4.17 4.58 -2.51
CA GLU A 121 -5.54 4.32 -2.10
C GLU A 121 -5.98 2.89 -2.43
N LEU A 122 -5.59 2.36 -3.60
CA LEU A 122 -5.79 0.95 -3.96
C LEU A 122 -5.16 -0.01 -2.94
N ARG A 123 -3.99 0.34 -2.40
CA ARG A 123 -3.34 -0.47 -1.36
C ARG A 123 -4.02 -0.36 -0.01
N ARG A 124 -4.45 0.83 0.38
CA ARG A 124 -5.19 1.05 1.65
C ARG A 124 -6.59 0.45 1.64
N SER A 125 -7.22 0.45 0.47
CA SER A 125 -8.55 -0.12 0.27
C SER A 125 -8.54 -1.64 0.14
N ASN A 126 -7.36 -2.26 0.00
CA ASN A 126 -7.23 -3.71 -0.12
C ASN A 126 -7.80 -4.44 1.11
N PRO A 127 -8.92 -5.18 0.95
CA PRO A 127 -9.60 -5.82 2.08
C PRO A 127 -8.76 -6.91 2.74
N ALA A 128 -7.87 -7.58 1.99
CA ALA A 128 -7.00 -8.61 2.54
C ALA A 128 -5.95 -8.00 3.49
N LEU A 129 -5.38 -6.85 3.12
CA LEU A 129 -4.44 -6.13 3.99
C LEU A 129 -5.15 -5.58 5.22
N ARG A 130 -6.39 -5.07 5.08
CA ARG A 130 -7.18 -4.57 6.20
C ARG A 130 -7.56 -5.68 7.18
N ALA A 131 -8.00 -6.83 6.69
CA ALA A 131 -8.32 -7.99 7.52
C ALA A 131 -7.08 -8.50 8.27
N ALA A 132 -5.95 -8.67 7.57
CA ALA A 132 -4.70 -9.09 8.18
C ALA A 132 -4.18 -8.08 9.22
N ALA A 133 -4.28 -6.77 8.95
CA ALA A 133 -3.92 -5.72 9.90
C ALA A 133 -4.84 -5.74 11.14
N GLY A 134 -6.15 -5.93 10.96
CA GLY A 134 -7.09 -6.05 12.07
C GLY A 134 -6.78 -7.25 12.97
N GLU A 135 -6.56 -8.43 12.40
CA GLU A 135 -6.21 -9.63 13.16
C GLU A 135 -4.86 -9.50 13.87
N SER A 136 -3.83 -8.99 13.18
CA SER A 136 -2.50 -8.83 13.75
C SER A 136 -2.45 -7.79 14.87
N LEU A 137 -3.17 -6.68 14.72
CA LEU A 137 -3.31 -5.67 15.77
C LEU A 137 -4.05 -6.23 16.98
N ALA A 138 -5.17 -6.93 16.76
CA ALA A 138 -5.91 -7.57 17.84
C ALA A 138 -5.04 -8.62 18.57
N ARG A 139 -4.28 -9.43 17.84
CA ARG A 139 -3.32 -10.39 18.42
C ARG A 139 -2.23 -9.71 19.23
N ALA A 140 -1.59 -8.68 18.68
CA ALA A 140 -0.55 -7.92 19.37
C ALA A 140 -1.09 -7.23 20.63
N PHE A 141 -2.31 -6.68 20.57
CA PHE A 141 -2.96 -6.09 21.74
C PHE A 141 -3.21 -7.12 22.84
N LEU A 142 -3.78 -8.28 22.49
CA LEU A 142 -4.01 -9.36 23.45
C LEU A 142 -2.70 -9.92 24.03
N GLU A 143 -1.64 -9.99 23.22
CA GLU A 143 -0.31 -10.40 23.66
C GLU A 143 0.28 -9.40 24.66
N VAL A 144 0.22 -8.10 24.35
CA VAL A 144 0.65 -7.03 25.27
C VAL A 144 -0.18 -7.05 26.56
N ALA A 145 -1.51 -7.22 26.46
CA ALA A 145 -2.40 -7.28 27.61
C ALA A 145 -2.09 -8.48 28.52
N ARG A 146 -1.82 -9.66 27.96
CA ARG A 146 -1.37 -10.86 28.69
C ARG A 146 -0.08 -10.64 29.45
N HIS A 147 0.85 -9.84 28.92
CA HIS A 147 2.10 -9.52 29.61
C HIS A 147 1.96 -8.45 30.71
N ARG A 148 0.87 -7.67 30.70
CA ARG A 148 0.66 -6.56 31.63
C ARG A 148 -0.31 -6.88 32.76
N LEU A 149 -1.20 -7.83 32.55
CA LEU A 149 -2.21 -8.25 33.52
C LEU A 149 -1.85 -9.61 34.12
N PRO A 150 -2.13 -9.85 35.42
CA PRO A 150 -2.13 -11.21 35.97
C PRO A 150 -3.02 -12.14 35.14
N GLY A 151 -2.57 -13.36 34.84
CA GLY A 151 -3.29 -14.27 33.93
C GLY A 151 -4.76 -14.47 34.28
N ALA A 152 -5.08 -14.64 35.57
CA ALA A 152 -6.45 -14.83 36.03
C ALA A 152 -7.35 -13.60 35.81
N THR A 153 -6.83 -12.37 35.91
CA THR A 153 -7.61 -11.16 35.66
C THR A 153 -7.78 -10.90 34.16
N PHE A 154 -6.75 -11.19 33.36
CA PHE A 154 -6.85 -11.14 31.91
C PHE A 154 -7.91 -12.11 31.37
N ASP A 155 -7.86 -13.37 31.79
CA ASP A 155 -8.79 -14.40 31.29
C ASP A 155 -10.23 -14.10 31.71
N SER A 156 -10.45 -13.57 32.92
CA SER A 156 -11.78 -13.14 33.39
C SER A 156 -12.35 -11.99 32.56
N LEU A 157 -11.54 -10.95 32.30
CA LEU A 157 -11.95 -9.81 31.48
C LEU A 157 -12.18 -10.20 30.01
N LEU A 158 -11.35 -11.11 29.47
CA LEU A 158 -11.52 -11.61 28.11
C LEU A 158 -12.83 -12.41 27.99
N GLN A 159 -13.14 -13.26 28.98
CA GLN A 159 -14.37 -14.02 29.00
C GLN A 159 -15.60 -13.12 29.16
N GLU A 160 -15.52 -12.08 30.00
CA GLU A 160 -16.55 -11.05 30.14
C GLU A 160 -16.79 -10.30 28.83
N ALA A 161 -15.73 -9.84 28.17
CA ALA A 161 -15.83 -9.15 26.89
C ALA A 161 -16.42 -10.04 25.78
N LEU A 162 -16.02 -11.32 25.69
CA LEU A 162 -16.58 -12.27 24.74
C LEU A 162 -18.06 -12.59 25.03
N ALA A 163 -18.46 -12.62 26.31
CA ALA A 163 -19.85 -12.79 26.70
C ALA A 163 -20.71 -11.55 26.37
N ALA A 164 -20.13 -10.35 26.47
CA ALA A 164 -20.79 -9.10 26.09
C ALA A 164 -20.96 -8.95 24.56
N CYS A 165 -20.06 -9.52 23.76
CA CYS A 165 -20.10 -9.49 22.29
C CYS A 165 -20.89 -10.65 21.64
N GLY A 166 -21.85 -11.25 22.34
CA GLY A 166 -22.72 -12.31 21.79
C GLY A 166 -23.44 -11.89 20.49
N PRO A 167 -24.06 -12.84 19.75
CA PRO A 167 -24.58 -12.63 18.39
C PRO A 167 -25.56 -11.46 18.25
N ASP A 168 -26.20 -11.03 19.34
CA ASP A 168 -27.16 -9.91 19.38
C ASP A 168 -26.49 -8.51 19.40
N GLY A 169 -25.16 -8.42 19.59
CA GLY A 169 -24.41 -7.15 19.66
C GLY A 169 -23.90 -6.61 18.32
N SER A 170 -24.18 -7.30 17.21
CA SER A 170 -23.63 -6.99 15.88
C SER A 170 -24.27 -5.78 15.20
N GLU A 171 -25.44 -5.31 15.68
CA GLU A 171 -26.24 -4.29 14.99
C GLU A 171 -26.15 -2.87 15.58
N GLU A 172 -25.52 -2.66 16.75
CA GLU A 172 -25.55 -1.34 17.43
C GLU A 172 -24.21 -0.60 17.51
N SER A 173 -23.12 -1.10 16.91
CA SER A 173 -21.81 -0.45 17.03
C SER A 173 -21.52 0.61 15.94
N THR A 174 -22.50 1.46 15.62
CA THR A 174 -22.28 2.63 14.73
C THR A 174 -22.97 3.89 15.24
N GLN A 175 -22.91 4.17 16.54
CA GLN A 175 -23.10 5.54 17.07
C GLN A 175 -22.79 5.59 18.57
N SER A 176 -21.60 6.07 18.94
CA SER A 176 -21.43 6.81 20.19
C SER A 176 -20.08 7.52 20.21
N GLU A 177 -20.08 8.76 19.75
CA GLU A 177 -19.18 9.77 20.29
C GLU A 177 -19.63 10.07 21.72
N ALA A 178 -18.70 10.04 22.68
CA ALA A 178 -18.93 10.52 24.03
C ALA A 178 -17.80 11.45 24.45
N PRO A 179 -18.09 12.60 25.08
CA PRO A 179 -17.18 13.24 26.00
C PRO A 179 -17.66 13.06 27.46
N VAL A 180 -16.77 12.44 28.25
CA VAL A 180 -16.44 12.70 29.67
C VAL A 180 -17.49 13.31 30.62
N SER A 181 -17.84 12.58 31.68
CA SER A 181 -17.92 13.14 33.05
C SER A 181 -17.92 12.04 34.14
N VAL A 182 -17.40 12.40 35.30
CA VAL A 182 -16.88 11.57 36.39
C VAL A 182 -17.92 11.40 37.51
N GLY A 183 -18.00 10.20 38.13
CA GLY A 183 -18.27 10.09 39.57
C GLY A 183 -19.44 9.23 40.07
N SER A 184 -19.08 8.05 40.61
CA SER A 184 -19.68 7.32 41.75
C SER A 184 -20.97 6.48 41.62
N PRO A 185 -21.13 5.43 42.47
CA PRO A 185 -21.84 4.19 42.12
C PRO A 185 -23.17 3.94 42.89
N ALA A 186 -24.18 3.42 42.14
CA ALA A 186 -25.29 2.50 42.50
C ALA A 186 -26.17 2.77 43.76
N PRO A 187 -27.32 2.09 44.01
CA PRO A 187 -27.99 1.00 43.26
C PRO A 187 -29.55 1.08 43.14
N LEU A 188 -30.11 0.12 42.39
CA LEU A 188 -31.45 -0.51 42.50
C LEU A 188 -32.72 0.37 42.53
N LEU A 189 -33.62 0.16 41.55
CA LEU A 189 -34.98 -0.35 41.81
C LEU A 189 -35.70 -0.76 40.51
N ARG A 190 -36.60 -1.72 40.69
CA ARG A 190 -37.24 -2.59 39.70
C ARG A 190 -38.65 -2.07 39.42
N ARG A 191 -39.20 -2.39 38.23
CA ARG A 191 -40.64 -2.55 37.90
C ARG A 191 -41.40 -1.21 37.58
N LEU A 192 -42.35 -1.06 36.65
CA LEU A 192 -43.37 -1.92 35.99
C LEU A 192 -43.78 -1.36 34.60
N ASP A 193 -44.20 -2.29 33.73
CA ASP A 193 -45.28 -2.27 32.73
C ASP A 193 -45.74 -1.00 31.98
N GLY A 194 -45.80 -1.14 30.64
CA GLY A 194 -46.63 -0.33 29.74
C GLY A 194 -46.58 -0.88 28.30
N PRO A 195 -47.72 -1.19 27.64
CA PRO A 195 -47.74 -1.82 26.32
C PRO A 195 -47.72 -0.76 25.21
N VAL A 196 -46.83 -0.89 24.24
CA VAL A 196 -46.87 -0.07 23.02
C VAL A 196 -46.74 -0.95 21.78
N VAL A 197 -47.91 -1.21 21.20
CA VAL A 197 -48.26 -1.27 19.77
C VAL A 197 -47.32 -2.06 18.85
N VAL A 198 -47.79 -3.26 18.52
CA VAL A 198 -47.36 -4.08 17.39
C VAL A 198 -47.67 -3.32 16.10
N ALA A 199 -46.63 -2.88 15.37
CA ALA A 199 -46.76 -2.40 14.00
C ALA A 199 -46.07 -3.39 13.06
N ALA A 200 -46.92 -4.12 12.34
CA ALA A 200 -46.72 -4.85 11.09
C ALA A 200 -45.28 -5.21 10.67
N ALA A 201 -44.97 -6.50 10.78
CA ALA A 201 -43.97 -7.16 9.95
C ALA A 201 -44.44 -7.16 8.49
N GLU A 202 -43.77 -6.41 7.63
CA GLU A 202 -43.77 -6.69 6.20
C GLU A 202 -42.59 -7.62 5.89
N GLU A 203 -42.94 -8.86 5.56
CA GLU A 203 -42.08 -9.94 5.11
C GLU A 203 -41.24 -9.47 3.90
N ARG A 204 -39.92 -9.41 4.05
CA ARG A 204 -39.03 -9.33 2.88
C ARG A 204 -39.00 -10.70 2.18
N PRO A 205 -39.36 -10.77 0.89
CA PRO A 205 -39.44 -12.04 0.19
C PRO A 205 -38.07 -12.67 -0.06
N ARG A 206 -38.14 -14.00 -0.16
CA ARG A 206 -37.10 -15.01 -0.32
C ARG A 206 -36.08 -14.70 -1.43
N ALA A 207 -34.86 -15.17 -1.18
CA ALA A 207 -33.72 -15.20 -2.10
C ALA A 207 -34.11 -15.61 -3.53
N LEU A 208 -33.63 -14.84 -4.51
CA LEU A 208 -33.79 -15.15 -5.92
C LEU A 208 -32.81 -16.26 -6.35
N PRO A 209 -33.23 -17.23 -7.18
CA PRO A 209 -32.35 -18.29 -7.66
C PRO A 209 -31.34 -17.72 -8.67
N VAL A 210 -30.06 -17.91 -8.40
CA VAL A 210 -28.97 -17.59 -9.32
C VAL A 210 -28.98 -18.59 -10.47
N VAL A 211 -29.34 -18.13 -11.67
CA VAL A 211 -29.19 -18.89 -12.91
C VAL A 211 -27.74 -18.76 -13.35
N LEU A 212 -26.98 -19.85 -13.23
CA LEU A 212 -25.65 -19.95 -13.84
C LEU A 212 -25.83 -20.26 -15.33
N THR A 213 -25.56 -19.28 -16.19
CA THR A 213 -25.39 -19.51 -17.62
C THR A 213 -24.06 -20.26 -17.84
N PRO A 214 -24.05 -21.46 -18.44
CA PRO A 214 -22.80 -22.14 -18.76
C PRO A 214 -22.02 -21.38 -19.84
N ALA A 215 -20.70 -21.35 -19.69
CA ALA A 215 -19.76 -20.71 -20.62
C ALA A 215 -19.79 -21.39 -22.01
N PRO A 216 -19.52 -20.65 -23.10
CA PRO A 216 -19.44 -21.24 -24.44
C PRO A 216 -18.19 -22.12 -24.58
N GLU A 217 -18.39 -23.33 -25.13
CA GLU A 217 -17.34 -24.28 -25.50
C GLU A 217 -16.37 -23.68 -26.55
N PRO A 218 -15.08 -24.03 -26.52
CA PRO A 218 -14.12 -23.57 -27.51
C PRO A 218 -14.41 -24.22 -28.88
N ALA A 219 -14.62 -23.39 -29.89
CA ALA A 219 -14.75 -23.82 -31.27
C ALA A 219 -13.54 -24.66 -31.71
N GLU A 220 -13.79 -25.93 -32.03
CA GLU A 220 -12.83 -26.78 -32.73
C GLU A 220 -12.46 -26.13 -34.07
N ALA A 221 -11.16 -25.95 -34.24
CA ALA A 221 -10.58 -25.47 -35.48
C ALA A 221 -10.81 -26.50 -36.59
N ILE A 222 -11.49 -26.02 -37.62
CA ILE A 222 -11.60 -26.50 -38.99
C ILE A 222 -10.34 -27.26 -39.44
N GLY A 223 -10.54 -28.50 -39.90
CA GLY A 223 -9.67 -29.20 -40.84
C GLY A 223 -10.31 -29.21 -42.21
#